data_AF-A0A661B1M0-F1
#
_entry.id   AF-A0A661B1M0-F1
#
_cell.length_a   1.000
_cell.length_b   1.000
_cell.length_c   1.000
_cell.angle_alpha   90.00
_cell.angle_beta   90.00
_cell.angle_gamma   90.00
#
_symmetry.space_group_name_H-M   'P 1'
#
loop_
_entity.id
_entity.type
_entity.pdbx_description
1 polymer ?
#
loop_
_entity_poly.entity_id
_entity_poly.type
_entity_poly.pdbx_seq_one_letter_code
_entity_poly.pdbx_strand_id
1 'polypeptide(L)'
;MISEIFKIFLAVFVAELGDKTQLAVLGFAASGKPVLTFIGASAALVIITAIGVVAGAGIGKIVPQKTVQIVAGALFIIIGVVYIWKGIS
;
A
#
# COMPACT_ATOMS: atom_id res chain seq x y z
N MET A 1 17.80 -14.58 0.37
CA MET A 1 16.51 -14.51 1.09
C MET A 1 16.42 -13.25 1.95
N ILE A 2 17.34 -13.03 2.90
CA ILE A 2 17.42 -11.78 3.68
C ILE A 2 17.55 -10.52 2.80
N SER A 3 18.31 -10.61 1.70
CA SER A 3 18.49 -9.54 0.71
C SER A 3 17.18 -9.09 0.05
N GLU A 4 16.29 -10.03 -0.24
CA GLU A 4 15.02 -9.76 -0.92
C GLU A 4 14.00 -9.13 0.02
N ILE A 5 13.96 -9.61 1.28
CA ILE A 5 13.13 -9.01 2.33
C ILE A 5 13.53 -7.55 2.53
N PHE A 6 14.82 -7.27 2.61
CA PHE A 6 15.31 -5.90 2.79
C PHE A 6 14.94 -4.99 1.63
N LYS A 7 15.05 -5.44 0.38
CA LYS A 7 14.64 -4.67 -0.81
C LYS A 7 13.16 -4.34 -0.80
N ILE A 8 12.30 -5.33 -0.54
CA ILE A 8 10.85 -5.15 -0.51
C ILE A 8 10.46 -4.21 0.63
N PHE A 9 11.03 -4.41 1.82
CA PHE A 9 10.84 -3.50 2.95
C PHE A 9 11.19 -2.07 2.58
N LEU A 10 12.36 -1.84 1.99
CA LEU A 10 12.83 -0.50 1.65
C LEU A 10 11.98 0.14 0.54
N ALA A 11 11.57 -0.64 -0.46
CA ALA A 11 10.68 -0.17 -1.52
C ALA A 11 9.30 0.23 -0.98
N VAL A 12 8.67 -0.62 -0.15
CA VAL A 12 7.37 -0.33 0.47
C VAL A 12 7.48 0.84 1.46
N PHE A 13 8.53 0.86 2.27
CA PHE A 13 8.77 1.93 3.24
C PHE A 13 8.88 3.29 2.53
N VAL A 14 9.69 3.39 1.48
CA VAL A 14 9.81 4.63 0.70
C VAL A 14 8.50 4.98 -0.02
N ALA A 15 7.77 3.99 -0.54
CA ALA A 15 6.51 4.23 -1.24
C ALA A 15 5.39 4.72 -0.31
N GLU A 16 5.36 4.27 0.94
CA GLU A 16 4.31 4.62 1.90
C GLU A 16 4.69 5.79 2.82
N LEU A 17 5.96 6.22 2.83
CA LEU A 17 6.44 7.33 3.66
C LEU A 17 5.67 8.63 3.36
N GLY A 18 4.99 9.15 4.39
CA GLY A 18 4.25 10.41 4.30
C GLY A 18 2.84 10.29 3.71
N ASP A 19 2.32 9.08 3.52
CA ASP A 19 0.94 8.90 3.08
C ASP A 19 -0.07 9.42 4.13
N LYS A 20 -1.27 9.77 3.65
CA LYS A 20 -2.39 10.26 4.45
C LYS A 20 -2.75 9.31 5.58
N THR A 21 -2.59 8.01 5.39
CA THR A 21 -2.80 7.00 6.43
C THR A 21 -1.80 7.17 7.59
N GLN A 22 -0.52 7.43 7.30
CA GLN A 22 0.51 7.67 8.32
C GLN A 22 0.23 8.95 9.13
N LEU A 23 -0.22 10.02 8.47
CA LEU A 23 -0.64 11.25 9.15
C LEU A 23 -1.84 11.00 10.08
N ALA A 24 -2.81 10.19 9.66
CA ALA A 24 -3.93 9.81 10.51
C ALA A 24 -3.47 8.99 11.73
N VAL A 25 -2.58 8.00 11.53
CA VAL A 25 -1.99 7.20 12.63
C VAL A 25 -1.23 8.10 13.59
N LEU A 26 -0.42 9.06 13.10
CA LEU A 26 0.27 10.04 13.94
C LEU A 26 -0.70 10.90 14.74
N GLY A 27 -1.80 11.36 14.14
CA GLY A 27 -2.85 12.12 14.83
C GLY A 27 -3.52 11.32 15.96
N PHE A 28 -3.84 10.04 15.71
CA PHE A 28 -4.36 9.16 16.75
C PHE A 28 -3.34 8.89 17.86
N ALA A 29 -2.05 8.74 17.51
CA ALA A 29 -0.99 8.53 18.50
C ALA A 29 -0.78 9.78 19.37
N ALA A 30 -0.84 10.97 18.76
CA ALA A 30 -0.76 12.27 19.44
C ALA A 30 -1.94 12.53 20.39
N SER A 31 -3.07 11.83 20.21
CA SER A 31 -4.27 11.94 21.07
C SER A 31 -4.13 11.20 22.41
N GLY A 32 -2.93 10.75 22.78
CA GLY A 32 -2.61 10.20 24.11
C GLY A 32 -2.71 8.68 24.23
N LYS A 33 -2.88 7.94 23.12
CA LYS A 33 -2.93 6.46 23.11
C LYS A 33 -1.94 5.83 22.12
N PRO A 34 -0.64 6.19 22.15
CA PRO A 34 0.33 5.80 21.13
C PRO A 34 0.49 4.27 20.99
N VAL A 35 0.48 3.54 22.10
CA VAL A 35 0.61 2.06 22.09
C VAL A 35 -0.61 1.40 21.43
N LEU A 36 -1.81 1.87 21.75
CA LEU A 36 -3.04 1.31 21.21
C LEU A 36 -3.16 1.61 19.71
N THR A 37 -2.77 2.82 19.31
CA THR A 37 -2.68 3.23 17.91
C THR A 37 -1.67 2.41 17.15
N PHE A 38 -0.50 2.15 17.72
CA PHE A 38 0.53 1.30 17.10
C PHE A 38 0.01 -0.13 16.86
N ILE A 39 -0.59 -0.76 17.88
CA ILE A 39 -1.13 -2.11 17.76
C ILE A 39 -2.28 -2.16 16.74
N GLY A 40 -3.20 -1.20 16.81
CA GLY A 40 -4.34 -1.12 15.89
C GLY A 40 -3.90 -0.93 14.44
N ALA A 41 -3.00 0.03 14.18
CA ALA A 41 -2.47 0.29 12.85
C ALA A 41 -1.68 -0.91 12.31
N SER A 42 -0.84 -1.53 13.14
CA SER A 42 -0.05 -2.71 12.75
C SER A 42 -0.95 -3.91 12.43
N ALA A 43 -1.97 -4.17 13.25
CA ALA A 43 -2.92 -5.25 13.02
C ALA A 43 -3.73 -5.01 11.74
N ALA A 44 -4.20 -3.78 11.53
CA ALA A 44 -4.91 -3.40 10.31
C ALA A 44 -4.05 -3.61 9.06
N LEU A 45 -2.78 -3.20 9.11
CA LEU A 45 -1.82 -3.41 8.02
C LEU A 45 -1.62 -4.90 7.72
N VAL A 46 -1.36 -5.72 8.74
CA VAL A 46 -1.20 -7.18 8.54
C VAL A 46 -2.44 -7.80 7.93
N ILE A 47 -3.63 -7.43 8.41
CA ILE A 47 -4.91 -7.98 7.91
C ILE A 47 -5.11 -7.59 6.45
N ILE A 48 -4.96 -6.31 6.10
CA ILE A 48 -5.22 -5.85 4.74
C ILE A 48 -4.19 -6.42 3.75
N THR A 49 -2.91 -6.51 4.14
CA THR A 49 -1.88 -7.15 3.34
C THR A 49 -2.16 -8.64 3.16
N ALA A 50 -2.55 -9.36 4.22
CA ALA A 50 -2.88 -10.78 4.13
C ALA A 50 -4.05 -11.03 3.18
N ILE A 51 -5.12 -10.24 3.28
CA ILE A 51 -6.26 -10.29 2.36
C ILE A 51 -5.80 -10.02 0.92
N GLY A 52 -4.99 -8.98 0.71
CA GLY A 52 -4.46 -8.63 -0.61
C GLY A 52 -3.62 -9.75 -1.23
N VAL A 53 -2.75 -10.39 -0.44
CA VAL A 53 -1.92 -11.50 -0.90
C VAL A 53 -2.77 -12.73 -1.23
N VAL A 54 -3.74 -13.09 -0.39
CA VAL A 54 -4.62 -14.24 -0.64
C VAL A 54 -5.47 -14.01 -1.90
N ALA A 55 -6.08 -12.83 -2.03
CA ALA A 55 -6.85 -12.46 -3.20
C ALA A 55 -5.98 -12.43 -4.47
N GLY A 56 -4.81 -11.80 -4.40
CA GLY A 56 -3.86 -11.73 -5.51
C GLY A 56 -3.36 -13.11 -5.95
N ALA A 57 -3.05 -13.98 -4.98
CA ALA A 57 -2.66 -15.37 -5.25
C ALA A 57 -3.80 -16.18 -5.87
N GLY A 58 -5.06 -15.93 -5.48
CA GLY A 58 -6.24 -16.53 -6.10
C GLY A 58 -6.41 -16.10 -7.56
N ILE A 59 -6.36 -14.80 -7.83
CA ILE A 59 -6.49 -14.22 -9.18
C ILE A 59 -5.33 -14.66 -10.08
N GLY A 60 -4.10 -14.70 -9.54
CA GLY A 60 -2.90 -15.08 -10.30
C GLY A 60 -2.90 -16.53 -10.80
N LYS A 61 -3.77 -17.41 -10.27
CA LYS A 61 -3.96 -18.77 -10.81
C LYS A 61 -4.77 -18.80 -12.11
N ILE A 62 -5.57 -17.76 -12.36
CA ILE A 62 -6.52 -17.69 -13.47
C ILE A 62 -6.06 -16.68 -14.51
N VAL A 63 -5.46 -15.57 -14.07
CA VAL A 63 -5.07 -14.46 -14.92
C VAL A 63 -3.56 -14.51 -15.21
N PRO A 64 -3.14 -14.47 -16.49
CA PRO A 64 -1.74 -14.38 -16.85
C PRO A 64 -1.06 -13.15 -16.23
N GLN A 65 0.13 -13.33 -15.65
CA GLN A 65 0.88 -12.26 -14.98
C GLN A 65 1.12 -11.04 -15.90
N LYS A 66 1.30 -11.27 -17.21
CA LYS A 66 1.46 -10.19 -18.20
C LYS A 66 0.23 -9.29 -18.28
N THR A 67 -0.97 -9.86 -18.22
CA THR A 67 -2.23 -9.10 -18.22
C THR A 67 -2.35 -8.24 -16.96
N VAL A 68 -2.01 -8.81 -15.80
CA VAL A 68 -2.02 -8.06 -14.52
C VAL A 68 -1.07 -6.86 -14.59
N GLN A 69 0.15 -7.05 -15.12
CA GLN A 69 1.12 -5.95 -15.25
C GLN A 69 0.65 -4.84 -16.19
N ILE A 70 0.09 -5.19 -17.35
CA ILE A 70 -0.41 -4.20 -18.32
C ILE A 70 -1.58 -3.40 -17.71
N VAL A 71 -2.54 -4.08 -17.08
CA VAL A 71 -3.71 -3.45 -16.46
C VAL A 71 -3.28 -2.55 -15.30
N ALA A 72 -2.40 -3.03 -14.42
CA ALA A 72 -1.88 -2.22 -13.31
C ALA A 72 -1.15 -0.97 -13.81
N GLY A 73 -0.27 -1.10 -14.81
CA GLY A 73 0.44 0.03 -15.41
C GLY A 73 -0.50 1.05 -16.05
N ALA A 74 -1.51 0.60 -16.79
CA ALA A 74 -2.52 1.47 -17.38
C ALA A 74 -3.31 2.23 -16.31
N LEU A 75 -3.73 1.56 -15.23
CA LEU A 75 -4.40 2.18 -14.10
C LEU A 75 -3.52 3.24 -13.42
N PHE A 76 -2.24 2.96 -13.20
CA PHE A 76 -1.30 3.94 -12.64
C PHE A 76 -1.19 5.19 -13.51
N ILE A 77 -1.10 5.04 -14.83
CA ILE A 77 -1.05 6.18 -15.77
C ILE A 77 -2.36 6.99 -15.70
N ILE A 78 -3.51 6.33 -15.76
CA ILE A 78 -4.82 6.99 -15.72
C ILE A 78 -4.98 7.78 -14.41
N ILE A 79 -4.69 7.15 -13.28
CA ILE A 79 -4.76 7.80 -11.96
C ILE A 79 -3.80 8.99 -11.91
N GLY A 80 -2.56 8.83 -12.39
CA GLY A 80 -1.58 9.91 -12.46
C GLY A 80 -2.08 11.12 -13.25
N VAL A 81 -2.63 10.89 -14.45
CA VAL A 81 -3.19 11.95 -15.30
C VAL A 81 -4.37 12.64 -14.62
N VAL A 82 -5.28 11.87 -14.01
CA VAL A 82 -6.45 12.41 -13.31
C VAL A 82 -6.03 13.28 -12.12
N TYR A 83 -5.04 12.86 -11.33
CA TYR A 83 -4.53 13.64 -10.21
C TYR A 83 -3.82 14.91 -10.66
N ILE A 84 -3.04 14.86 -11.75
CA ILE A 84 -2.42 16.06 -12.33
C ILE A 84 -3.50 17.05 -12.79
N TRP A 85 -4.52 16.58 -13.51
CA TRP A 85 -5.59 17.44 -14.00
C TRP A 85 -6.37 18.10 -12.86
N LYS A 86 -6.69 17.33 -11.82
CA LYS A 86 -7.34 17.85 -10.60
C LYS A 86 -6.45 18.81 -9.80
N GLY A 87 -5.13 18.71 -9.93
CA GLY A 87 -4.20 19.64 -9.29
C GLY A 87 -4.04 20.97 -10.02
N ILE A 88 -4.38 21.01 -11.32
CA ILE A 88 -4.26 22.20 -12.18
C ILE A 88 -5.58 22.97 -12.30
N SER A 89 -6.73 22.28 -12.22
CA SER A 89 -8.07 22.90 -12.22
C SER A 89 -8.54 23.31 -10.83
#